data_AF-A0A3P9P2E3-F1
#
_entry.id   AF-A0A3P9P2E3-F1
#
_cell.length_a   1.000
_cell.length_b   1.000
_cell.length_c   1.000
_cell.angle_alpha   90.00
_cell.angle_beta   90.00
_cell.angle_gamma   90.00
#
_symmetry.space_group_name_H-M   'P 1'
#
loop_
_entity.id
_entity.type
_entity.pdbx_description
1 polymer ?
#
loop_
_entity_poly.entity_id
_entity_poly.type
_entity_poly.pdbx_seq_one_letter_code
_entity_poly.pdbx_strand_id
1 'polypeptide(L)'
;MLCVVSLDQTAEQSRKMKLLILALALVLLFTAGGALDCHRCVPSRAGGTCHTSVETCERNKNACIAARFLRQPFGHFQRCIAYSDCKMLAANAYIDVKCCTKDMCNTF
;
A
#
# COMPACT_ATOMS: atom_id res chain seq x y z
N MET A 1 -53.43 -4.06 -23.63
CA MET A 1 -52.95 -4.09 -22.23
C MET A 1 -51.75 -5.02 -22.04
N LEU A 2 -51.76 -6.26 -22.55
CA LEU A 2 -50.61 -7.19 -22.43
C LEU A 2 -49.27 -6.62 -22.92
N CYS A 3 -49.23 -5.91 -24.06
CA CYS A 3 -47.97 -5.36 -24.58
C CYS A 3 -47.32 -4.26 -23.70
N VAL A 4 -48.11 -3.49 -22.95
CA VAL A 4 -47.59 -2.43 -22.07
C VAL A 4 -46.92 -3.06 -20.84
N VAL A 5 -47.53 -4.12 -20.28
CA VAL A 5 -46.96 -4.90 -19.17
C VAL A 5 -45.62 -5.56 -19.57
N SER A 6 -45.50 -6.06 -20.81
CA SER A 6 -44.27 -6.65 -21.34
C SER A 6 -43.12 -5.64 -21.55
N LEU A 7 -43.44 -4.41 -21.96
CA LEU A 7 -42.48 -3.31 -22.09
C LEU A 7 -42.00 -2.80 -20.71
N ASP A 8 -42.90 -2.73 -19.72
CA ASP A 8 -42.55 -2.36 -18.34
C ASP A 8 -41.66 -3.40 -17.67
N GLN A 9 -41.95 -4.70 -17.84
CA GLN A 9 -41.13 -5.79 -17.30
C GLN A 9 -39.74 -5.87 -17.94
N THR A 10 -39.60 -5.59 -19.24
CA THR A 10 -38.29 -5.58 -19.91
C THR A 10 -37.44 -4.37 -19.51
N ALA A 11 -38.05 -3.20 -19.32
CA ALA A 11 -37.39 -2.00 -18.79
C ALA A 11 -36.94 -2.18 -17.33
N GLU A 12 -37.78 -2.80 -16.50
CA GLU A 12 -37.49 -3.17 -15.11
C GLU A 12 -36.32 -4.17 -15.01
N GLN A 13 -36.29 -5.20 -15.86
CA GLN A 13 -35.24 -6.21 -15.90
C GLN A 13 -33.89 -5.61 -16.34
N SER A 14 -33.90 -4.78 -17.38
CA SER A 14 -32.72 -4.04 -17.85
C SER A 14 -32.16 -3.09 -16.78
N ARG A 15 -33.05 -2.41 -16.04
CA ARG A 15 -32.68 -1.52 -14.93
C ARG A 15 -32.05 -2.29 -13.77
N LYS A 16 -32.61 -3.45 -13.38
CA LYS A 16 -32.03 -4.32 -12.33
C LYS A 16 -30.64 -4.82 -12.72
N MET A 17 -30.44 -5.24 -13.97
CA MET A 17 -29.15 -5.74 -14.44
C MET A 17 -28.08 -4.64 -14.46
N LYS A 18 -28.44 -3.41 -14.86
CA LYS A 18 -27.55 -2.23 -14.80
C LYS A 18 -27.15 -1.89 -13.36
N LEU A 19 -28.09 -1.97 -12.41
CA LEU A 19 -27.82 -1.71 -10.99
C LEU A 19 -26.91 -2.78 -10.39
N LEU A 20 -27.09 -4.06 -10.75
CA LEU A 20 -26.21 -5.14 -10.32
C LEU A 20 -24.78 -4.97 -10.85
N ILE A 21 -24.64 -4.60 -12.14
CA ILE A 21 -23.33 -4.32 -12.74
C ILE A 21 -22.66 -3.13 -12.05
N LEU A 22 -23.41 -2.05 -11.78
CA LEU A 22 -22.88 -0.88 -11.08
C LEU A 22 -22.43 -1.23 -9.64
N ALA A 23 -23.24 -1.99 -8.91
CA ALA A 23 -22.90 -2.44 -7.57
C ALA A 23 -21.64 -3.32 -7.55
N LEU A 24 -21.53 -4.26 -8.50
CA LEU A 24 -20.35 -5.12 -8.64
C LEU A 24 -19.10 -4.31 -9.01
N ALA A 25 -19.21 -3.35 -9.93
CA ALA A 25 -18.12 -2.46 -10.31
C ALA A 25 -17.62 -1.62 -9.13
N LEU A 26 -18.53 -1.08 -8.30
CA LEU A 26 -18.18 -0.35 -7.09
C LEU A 26 -17.42 -1.25 -6.10
N VAL A 27 -17.90 -2.46 -5.83
CA VAL A 27 -17.22 -3.41 -4.94
C VAL A 27 -15.80 -3.72 -5.42
N LEU A 28 -15.62 -3.96 -6.72
CA LEU A 28 -14.31 -4.26 -7.32
C LEU A 28 -13.34 -3.08 -7.19
N LEU A 29 -13.81 -1.84 -7.37
CA LEU A 29 -13.00 -0.62 -7.20
C LEU A 29 -12.47 -0.48 -5.77
N PHE A 30 -13.26 -0.83 -4.75
CA PHE A 30 -12.79 -0.79 -3.35
C PHE A 30 -11.79 -1.90 -3.01
N THR A 31 -11.84 -3.03 -3.73
CA THR A 31 -10.88 -4.13 -3.53
C THR A 31 -9.56 -3.93 -4.27
N ALA A 32 -9.48 -2.98 -5.20
CA ALA A 32 -8.29 -2.68 -6.01
C ALA A 32 -7.23 -1.82 -5.28
N GLY A 33 -7.23 -1.83 -3.94
CA GLY A 33 -6.11 -1.29 -3.16
C GLY A 33 -4.93 -2.25 -3.23
N GLY A 34 -3.99 -2.00 -4.15
CA GLY A 34 -2.75 -2.77 -4.23
C GLY A 34 -1.99 -2.72 -2.91
N ALA A 35 -1.50 -3.87 -2.46
CA ALA A 35 -0.61 -3.95 -1.32
C ALA A 35 0.81 -3.61 -1.77
N LEU A 36 1.41 -2.60 -1.14
CA LEU A 36 2.76 -2.12 -1.44
C LEU A 36 3.78 -3.17 -0.98
N ASP A 37 4.72 -3.55 -1.85
CA ASP A 37 5.83 -4.43 -1.48
C ASP A 37 7.11 -3.62 -1.23
N CYS A 38 7.84 -3.91 -0.15
CA CYS A 38 9.08 -3.21 0.20
C CYS A 38 10.22 -4.17 0.48
N HIS A 39 11.47 -3.72 0.29
CA HIS A 39 12.61 -4.45 0.84
C HIS A 39 12.56 -4.41 2.37
N ARG A 40 12.79 -5.57 2.98
CA ARG A 40 12.86 -5.74 4.42
C ARG A 40 14.27 -6.18 4.82
N CYS A 41 14.88 -5.42 5.71
CA CYS A 41 16.15 -5.74 6.33
C CYS A 41 16.18 -5.02 7.68
N VAL A 42 16.07 -5.75 8.79
CA VAL A 42 16.10 -5.17 10.15
C VAL A 42 17.13 -5.96 10.97
N PRO A 43 18.35 -5.45 11.14
CA PRO A 43 19.37 -6.10 11.95
C PRO A 43 18.91 -6.29 13.40
N SER A 44 19.26 -7.41 14.01
CA SER A 44 18.93 -7.71 15.42
C SER A 44 19.66 -6.81 16.43
N ARG A 45 20.73 -6.16 15.99
CA ARG A 45 21.53 -5.20 16.76
C ARG A 45 21.97 -4.04 15.88
N ALA A 46 22.14 -2.86 16.47
CA ALA A 46 22.61 -1.69 15.74
C ALA A 46 24.04 -1.92 15.20
N GLY A 47 24.28 -1.56 13.94
CA GLY A 47 25.53 -1.85 13.21
C GLY A 47 25.68 -3.30 12.73
N GLY A 48 24.71 -4.18 13.05
CA GLY A 48 24.69 -5.55 12.54
C GLY A 48 24.27 -5.63 11.07
N THR A 49 24.39 -6.83 10.50
CA THR A 49 23.92 -7.15 9.15
C THR A 49 22.53 -7.80 9.19
N CYS A 50 21.82 -7.77 8.06
CA CYS A 50 20.60 -8.52 7.82
C CYS A 50 20.59 -8.99 6.36
N HIS A 51 19.83 -10.05 6.08
CA HIS A 51 19.53 -10.44 4.71
C HIS A 51 18.29 -9.67 4.23
N THR A 52 18.39 -9.08 3.05
CA THR A 52 17.27 -8.38 2.43
C THR A 52 16.25 -9.39 1.92
N SER A 53 15.01 -9.27 2.38
CA SER A 53 13.85 -9.97 1.83
C SER A 53 12.82 -8.97 1.29
N VAL A 54 11.68 -9.46 0.80
CA VAL A 54 10.53 -8.63 0.42
C VAL A 54 9.43 -8.84 1.45
N GLU A 55 8.78 -7.76 1.87
CA GLU A 55 7.57 -7.81 2.69
C GLU A 55 6.45 -7.03 2.02
N THR A 56 5.23 -7.58 2.09
CA THR A 56 4.01 -6.89 1.71
C THR A 56 3.51 -6.05 2.88
N CYS A 57 3.28 -4.77 2.65
CA CYS A 57 2.88 -3.85 3.70
C CYS A 57 1.46 -4.08 4.20
N GLU A 58 1.30 -3.99 5.52
CA GLU A 58 -0.01 -3.94 6.17
C GLU A 58 -0.78 -2.65 5.80
N ARG A 59 -2.11 -2.66 5.97
CA ARG A 59 -3.01 -1.56 5.58
C ARG A 59 -2.59 -0.16 6.07
N ASN A 60 -1.93 -0.06 7.22
CA ASN A 60 -1.52 1.21 7.83
C ASN A 60 -0.07 1.63 7.47
N LYS A 61 0.64 0.84 6.66
CA LYS A 61 2.02 1.10 6.25
C LYS A 61 2.06 1.38 4.75
N ASN A 62 1.73 2.61 4.38
CA ASN A 62 1.58 3.02 2.98
C ASN A 62 2.88 3.52 2.32
N ALA A 63 4.05 3.20 2.88
CA ALA A 63 5.34 3.62 2.35
C ALA A 63 6.45 2.61 2.66
N CYS A 64 7.48 2.61 1.83
CA CYS A 64 8.76 1.97 2.11
C CYS A 64 9.74 2.99 2.71
N ILE A 65 10.56 2.53 3.65
CA ILE A 65 11.67 3.30 4.22
C ILE A 65 12.99 2.54 4.06
N ALA A 66 14.06 3.27 3.75
CA ALA A 66 15.44 2.87 3.99
C ALA A 66 16.09 3.93 4.86
N ALA A 67 16.70 3.52 5.98
CA ALA A 67 17.30 4.44 6.94
C ALA A 67 18.72 3.99 7.31
N ARG A 68 19.63 4.95 7.45
CA ARG A 68 21.00 4.77 7.97
C ARG A 68 21.26 5.79 9.08
N PHE A 69 21.69 5.31 10.24
CA PHE A 69 22.10 6.17 11.33
C PHE A 69 23.50 6.72 11.06
N LEU A 70 23.68 8.03 11.24
CA LEU A 70 24.94 8.74 10.97
C LEU A 70 25.92 8.68 12.15
N ARG A 71 25.51 8.09 13.28
CA ARG A 71 26.30 7.94 14.50
C ARG A 71 26.53 6.47 14.82
N GLN A 72 27.66 6.17 15.48
CA GLN A 72 27.97 4.82 15.92
C GLN A 72 26.83 4.25 16.79
N PRO A 73 26.46 2.97 16.58
CA PRO A 73 27.17 1.96 15.78
C PRO A 73 26.75 1.89 14.29
N PHE A 74 26.26 2.99 13.69
CA PHE A 74 25.88 3.07 12.27
C PHE A 74 24.82 2.03 11.87
N GLY A 75 23.75 1.96 12.66
CA GLY A 75 22.61 1.11 12.34
C GLY A 75 21.99 1.43 10.99
N HIS A 76 21.26 0.46 10.44
CA HIS A 76 20.47 0.67 9.23
C HIS A 76 19.23 -0.24 9.27
N PHE A 77 18.20 0.13 8.52
CA PHE A 77 17.06 -0.75 8.29
C PHE A 77 16.32 -0.38 7.01
N GLN A 78 15.61 -1.37 6.47
CA GLN A 78 14.64 -1.26 5.38
C GLN A 78 13.35 -1.96 5.80
N ARG A 79 12.18 -1.33 5.65
CA ARG A 79 10.88 -1.94 5.97
C ARG A 79 9.70 -1.13 5.42
N CYS A 80 8.50 -1.68 5.57
CA CYS A 80 7.24 -0.93 5.50
C CYS A 80 7.07 0.03 6.69
N ILE A 81 6.49 1.20 6.45
CA ILE A 81 6.18 2.22 7.45
C ILE A 81 4.99 3.09 7.01
N ALA A 82 4.35 3.80 7.94
CA ALA A 82 3.46 4.90 7.57
C ALA A 82 4.27 6.05 6.95
N TYR A 83 3.76 6.66 5.88
CA TYR A 83 4.45 7.75 5.19
C TYR A 83 4.75 8.93 6.12
N SER A 84 3.82 9.26 7.03
CA SER A 84 4.00 10.29 8.06
C SER A 84 5.19 10.02 8.97
N ASP A 85 5.32 8.79 9.47
CA ASP A 85 6.41 8.39 10.38
C ASP A 85 7.75 8.40 9.63
N CYS A 86 7.73 8.03 8.34
CA CYS A 86 8.92 8.13 7.50
C CYS A 86 9.40 9.58 7.37
N LYS A 87 8.47 10.51 7.10
CA LYS A 87 8.78 11.95 7.02
C LYS A 87 9.25 12.51 8.36
N MET A 88 8.68 12.04 9.48
CA MET A 88 9.15 12.40 10.82
C MET A 88 10.58 11.94 11.07
N LEU A 89 10.93 10.70 10.71
CA LEU A 89 12.30 10.18 10.82
C LEU A 89 13.27 10.95 9.91
N ALA A 90 12.84 11.29 8.69
CA ALA A 90 13.64 12.05 7.73
C ALA A 90 13.93 13.50 8.16
N ALA A 91 13.18 14.03 9.14
CA ALA A 91 13.46 15.34 9.73
C ALA A 91 14.59 15.31 10.78
N ASN A 92 15.05 14.12 11.19
CA ASN A 92 16.12 13.97 12.17
C ASN A 92 17.51 14.12 11.52
N ALA A 93 18.34 15.04 12.02
CA ALA A 93 19.67 15.31 11.47
C ALA A 93 20.71 14.17 11.68
N TYR A 94 20.38 13.14 12.45
CA TYR A 94 21.27 12.01 12.74
C TYR A 94 20.90 10.72 11.99
N ILE A 95 19.91 10.78 11.10
CA ILE A 95 19.45 9.64 10.31
C ILE A 95 19.32 10.08 8.85
N ASP A 96 20.00 9.37 7.95
CA ASP A 96 19.77 9.48 6.51
C ASP A 96 18.61 8.56 6.13
N VAL A 97 17.57 9.11 5.51
CA VAL A 97 16.28 8.43 5.29
C VAL A 97 15.78 8.64 3.86
N LYS A 98 15.46 7.53 3.19
CA LYS A 98 14.73 7.48 1.92
C LYS A 98 13.30 7.01 2.16
N CYS A 99 12.32 7.86 1.85
CA CYS A 99 10.89 7.54 1.88
C CYS A 99 10.34 7.44 0.45
N CYS A 100 9.59 6.38 0.14
CA CYS A 100 8.99 6.22 -1.18
C CYS A 100 7.74 5.30 -1.13
N THR A 101 6.90 5.35 -2.17
CA THR A 101 5.57 4.69 -2.21
C THR A 101 5.39 3.82 -3.45
N LYS A 102 6.49 3.31 -4.01
CA LYS A 102 6.49 2.37 -5.14
C LYS A 102 7.07 1.04 -4.68
N ASP A 103 6.72 -0.06 -5.33
CA ASP A 103 7.22 -1.36 -4.92
C ASP A 103 8.75 -1.41 -4.94
N MET A 104 9.33 -1.95 -3.86
CA MET A 104 10.76 -2.20 -3.68
C MET A 104 11.66 -0.97 -3.89
N CYS A 105 11.11 0.23 -3.73
CA CYS A 105 11.82 1.48 -4.02
C CYS A 105 12.87 1.87 -2.96
N ASN A 106 12.83 1.24 -1.78
CA ASN A 106 13.64 1.56 -0.62
C ASN A 106 15.02 0.91 -0.67
N THR A 107 15.71 1.01 -1.80
CA THR A 107 17.14 0.70 -1.93
C THR A 107 18.00 1.85 -1.39
N PHE A 108 19.18 1.53 -0.86
CA PHE A 108 20.20 2.51 -0.46
C PHE A 108 20.94 3.09 -1.66
#